data_AF-A0AAE1W0M8-F1
#
_entry.id   AF-A0AAE1W0M8-F1
#
_cell.length_a   1.000
_cell.length_b   1.000
_cell.length_c   1.000
_cell.angle_alpha   90.00
_cell.angle_beta   90.00
_cell.angle_gamma   90.00
#
_symmetry.space_group_name_H-M   'P 1'
#
loop_
_entity.id
_entity.type
_entity.pdbx_description
1 polymer ?
#
loop_
_entity_poly.entity_id
_entity_poly.type
_entity_poly.pdbx_seq_one_letter_code
_entity_poly.pdbx_strand_id
1 'polypeptide(L)'
;TLNKVLYIKPPKNIYSFNELVALWEKKIESPVPINFFLAINHAIFVKGDHTYFDITPFGVEASELYPDVEYTTVEEYLDKFV
;
A
#
# COMPACT_ATOMS: atom_id res chain seq x y z
N THR A 1 17.71 13.51 -29.29
CA THR A 1 17.60 13.84 -27.85
C THR A 1 18.25 12.74 -27.04
N LEU A 2 18.85 13.06 -25.88
CA LEU A 2 19.77 12.18 -25.14
C LEU A 2 18.98 11.15 -24.31
N ASN A 3 18.86 9.92 -24.82
CA ASN A 3 18.12 8.82 -24.17
C ASN A 3 18.92 8.19 -23.03
N LYS A 4 18.82 8.72 -21.81
CA LYS A 4 19.37 8.09 -20.60
C LYS A 4 18.45 8.28 -19.39
N VAL A 5 18.48 7.30 -18.49
CA VAL A 5 17.66 7.25 -17.27
C VAL A 5 18.33 8.02 -16.13
N LEU A 6 17.57 8.89 -15.47
CA LEU A 6 18.00 9.73 -14.36
C LEU A 6 17.52 9.12 -13.02
N TYR A 7 18.45 8.86 -12.11
CA TYR A 7 18.14 8.40 -10.76
C TYR A 7 18.11 9.57 -9.78
N ILE A 8 17.08 9.63 -8.93
CA ILE A 8 16.92 10.66 -7.89
C ILE A 8 17.06 9.99 -6.52
N LYS A 9 18.25 10.11 -5.93
CA LYS A 9 18.56 9.64 -4.56
C LYS A 9 19.10 10.79 -3.71
N PRO A 10 18.23 11.68 -3.21
CA PRO A 10 18.67 12.77 -2.35
C PRO A 10 19.20 12.19 -1.03
N PRO A 11 20.38 12.63 -0.54
CA PRO A 11 21.02 12.06 0.65
C PRO A 11 20.16 12.12 1.92
N LYS A 12 19.25 13.09 1.98
CA LYS A 12 18.29 13.27 3.08
C LYS A 12 17.10 12.31 3.03
N ASN A 13 16.99 11.47 1.99
CA ASN A 13 15.89 10.53 1.81
C ASN A 13 16.38 9.07 1.85
N ILE A 14 17.60 8.85 2.35
CA ILE A 14 18.17 7.53 2.59
C ILE A 14 18.04 7.28 4.08
N TYR A 15 17.06 6.45 4.46
CA TYR A 15 16.77 6.12 5.84
C TYR A 15 16.81 4.60 6.04
N SER A 16 17.33 4.18 7.19
CA SER A 16 17.19 2.83 7.70
C SER A 16 15.80 2.61 8.31
N PHE A 17 15.38 1.35 8.44
CA PHE A 17 14.09 0.97 9.02
C PHE A 17 13.87 1.56 10.43
N ASN A 18 14.92 1.57 11.26
CA ASN A 18 14.84 2.11 12.62
C ASN A 18 14.66 3.65 12.63
N GLU A 19 15.24 4.36 11.66
CA GLU A 19 15.06 5.81 11.52
C GLU A 19 13.65 6.18 11.03
N LEU A 20 13.05 5.34 10.18
CA LEU A 20 11.65 5.48 9.77
C LEU A 20 10.70 5.28 10.95
N VAL A 21 10.95 4.28 11.79
CA VAL A 21 10.15 4.03 13.01
C VAL A 21 10.31 5.17 14.02
N ALA A 22 11.52 5.67 14.26
CA ALA A 22 11.73 6.81 15.18
C ALA A 22 11.10 8.11 14.66
N LEU A 23 11.11 8.35 13.35
CA LEU A 23 10.39 9.48 12.73
C LEU A 23 8.87 9.31 12.84
N TRP A 24 8.38 8.06 12.78
CA TRP A 24 6.97 7.71 12.91
C TRP A 24 6.49 7.93 14.35
N GLU A 25 7.20 7.42 15.36
CA GLU A 25 6.93 7.65 16.78
C GLU A 25 6.87 9.14 17.13
N LYS A 26 7.78 9.94 16.54
CA LYS A 26 7.79 11.40 16.69
C LYS A 26 6.61 12.10 15.98
N LYS A 27 6.02 11.49 14.94
CA LYS A 27 4.93 12.08 14.13
C LYS A 27 3.52 11.69 14.57
N ILE A 28 3.35 10.88 15.61
CA ILE A 28 2.03 10.48 16.12
C ILE A 28 1.23 11.70 16.65
N GLU A 29 1.86 12.87 16.80
CA GLU A 29 1.19 14.17 17.00
C GLU A 29 0.62 14.82 15.72
N SER A 30 0.57 14.13 14.57
CA SER A 30 0.04 14.73 13.33
C SER A 30 -1.49 14.97 13.41
N PRO A 31 -2.00 16.11 12.93
CA PRO A 31 -3.44 16.38 12.94
C PRO A 31 -4.23 15.36 12.12
N VAL A 32 -5.41 14.99 12.63
CA VAL A 32 -6.43 14.26 11.86
C VAL A 32 -6.68 15.06 10.58
N PRO A 33 -6.56 14.47 9.38
CA PRO A 33 -6.73 13.04 9.07
C PRO A 33 -5.44 12.27 8.69
N ILE A 34 -4.27 12.88 8.79
CA ILE A 34 -3.03 12.29 8.22
C ILE A 34 -2.57 11.05 9.00
N ASN A 35 -2.67 11.07 10.33
CA ASN A 35 -2.35 9.93 11.18
C ASN A 35 -3.24 8.70 10.88
N PHE A 36 -4.51 8.94 10.56
CA PHE A 36 -5.47 7.89 10.19
C PHE A 36 -5.10 7.23 8.87
N PHE A 37 -4.79 8.01 7.83
CA PHE A 37 -4.33 7.46 6.55
C PHE A 37 -3.01 6.69 6.71
N LEU A 38 -2.08 7.20 7.51
CA LEU A 38 -0.81 6.52 7.76
C LEU A 38 -1.00 5.20 8.51
N ALA A 39 -1.91 5.14 9.49
CA ALA A 39 -2.24 3.90 10.20
C ALA A 39 -2.84 2.85 9.26
N ILE A 40 -3.76 3.25 8.37
CA ILE A 40 -4.33 2.37 7.34
C ILE A 40 -3.25 1.84 6.40
N ASN A 41 -2.38 2.72 5.89
CA ASN A 41 -1.28 2.31 5.01
C ASN A 41 -0.32 1.34 5.70
N HIS A 42 -0.01 1.54 6.98
CA HIS A 42 0.82 0.60 7.74
C HIS A 42 0.15 -0.77 7.91
N ALA A 43 -1.14 -0.82 8.25
CA ALA A 43 -1.89 -2.07 8.36
C ALA A 43 -1.91 -2.85 7.03
N ILE A 44 -2.15 -2.15 5.92
CA ILE A 44 -2.22 -2.77 4.59
C ILE A 44 -0.83 -3.19 4.08
N PHE A 45 0.14 -2.27 4.05
CA PHE A 45 1.41 -2.50 3.33
C PHE A 45 2.54 -3.05 4.19
N VAL A 46 2.52 -2.85 5.51
CA VAL A 46 3.57 -3.34 6.41
C VAL A 46 3.15 -4.63 7.10
N LYS A 47 1.94 -4.65 7.67
CA LYS A 47 1.41 -5.87 8.32
C LYS A 47 0.81 -6.87 7.32
N GLY A 48 0.36 -6.40 6.17
CA GLY A 48 -0.26 -7.27 5.16
C GLY A 48 -1.64 -7.75 5.57
N ASP A 49 -2.39 -6.98 6.35
CA ASP A 49 -3.65 -7.43 6.98
C ASP A 49 -4.69 -7.94 5.96
N HIS A 50 -4.59 -7.58 4.69
CA HIS A 50 -5.48 -8.05 3.62
C HIS A 50 -5.12 -9.43 3.00
N THR A 51 -3.95 -10.00 3.32
CA THR A 51 -3.44 -11.24 2.71
C THR A 51 -2.74 -12.16 3.69
N TYR A 52 -2.48 -11.71 4.92
CA TYR A 52 -1.68 -12.44 5.91
C TYR A 52 -2.41 -13.63 6.55
N PHE A 53 -3.74 -13.69 6.51
CA PHE A 53 -4.53 -14.78 7.13
C PHE A 53 -5.24 -15.66 6.10
N ASP A 54 -5.36 -16.95 6.43
CA ASP A 54 -6.16 -17.89 5.65
C ASP A 54 -7.65 -17.63 5.85
N ILE A 55 -8.41 -17.56 4.76
CA ILE A 55 -9.85 -17.27 4.77
C ILE A 55 -10.65 -18.42 5.44
N THR A 56 -10.10 -19.63 5.44
CA THR A 56 -10.73 -20.82 6.02
C THR A 56 -10.39 -20.98 7.50
N PRO A 57 -11.30 -21.54 8.33
CA PRO A 57 -12.54 -22.26 7.98
C PRO A 57 -13.82 -21.41 7.95
N PHE A 58 -13.74 -20.10 8.19
CA PHE A 58 -14.92 -19.27 8.46
C PHE A 58 -15.37 -18.37 7.30
N GLY A 59 -14.53 -18.19 6.27
CA GLY A 59 -14.84 -17.39 5.09
C GLY A 59 -14.76 -18.21 3.79
N VAL A 60 -15.32 -17.62 2.73
CA VAL A 60 -15.22 -18.09 1.35
C VAL A 60 -14.78 -16.92 0.47
N GLU A 61 -14.02 -17.21 -0.58
CA GLU A 61 -13.56 -16.20 -1.52
C GLU A 61 -14.66 -15.92 -2.57
N ALA A 62 -14.84 -14.66 -2.95
CA ALA A 62 -15.98 -14.25 -3.78
C ALA A 62 -15.85 -14.68 -5.26
N SER A 63 -14.64 -14.68 -5.82
CA SER A 63 -14.38 -15.16 -7.18
C SER A 63 -14.54 -16.69 -7.31
N GLU A 64 -14.31 -17.45 -6.23
CA GLU A 64 -14.66 -18.87 -6.17
C GLU A 64 -16.17 -19.10 -6.18
N LEU A 65 -16.95 -18.21 -5.55
CA LEU A 65 -18.41 -18.33 -5.45
C LEU A 65 -19.16 -17.87 -6.72
N TYR A 66 -18.62 -16.87 -7.43
CA TYR A 66 -19.23 -16.28 -8.62
C TYR A 66 -18.24 -16.21 -9.80
N PRO A 67 -17.82 -17.37 -10.35
CA PRO A 67 -16.80 -17.43 -11.39
C PRO A 67 -17.26 -16.86 -12.74
N ASP A 68 -18.56 -16.66 -12.92
CA ASP A 68 -19.19 -16.08 -14.10
C ASP A 68 -19.18 -14.54 -14.12
N VAL A 69 -18.86 -13.90 -12.99
CA VAL A 69 -18.80 -12.44 -12.89
C VAL A 69 -17.45 -11.95 -13.41
N GLU A 70 -17.47 -11.26 -14.54
CA GLU A 70 -16.30 -10.55 -15.05
C GLU A 70 -16.00 -9.31 -14.18
N TYR A 71 -14.90 -9.34 -13.43
CA TYR A 71 -14.43 -8.22 -12.64
C TYR A 71 -13.49 -7.31 -13.44
N THR A 72 -13.61 -6.00 -13.23
CA THR A 72 -12.65 -5.04 -13.78
C THR A 72 -11.30 -5.19 -13.08
N THR A 73 -10.26 -5.42 -13.86
CA THR A 73 -8.89 -5.53 -13.33
C THR A 73 -8.35 -4.16 -12.91
N VAL A 74 -7.28 -4.16 -12.13
CA VAL A 74 -6.60 -2.92 -11.73
C VAL A 74 -6.08 -2.15 -12.94
N GLU A 75 -5.57 -2.86 -13.96
CA GLU A 75 -5.09 -2.26 -15.21
C GLU A 75 -6.22 -1.54 -15.94
N GLU A 76 -7.34 -2.23 -16.21
CA GLU A 76 -8.53 -1.67 -16.87
C GLU A 76 -9.13 -0.47 -16.10
N TYR A 77 -9.03 -0.48 -14.76
CA TYR A 77 -9.45 0.65 -13.95
C TYR A 77 -8.51 1.86 -14.11
N LEU A 78 -7.20 1.64 -14.11
CA LEU A 78 -6.19 2.71 -14.20
C LEU A 78 -6.16 3.36 -15.59
N ASP A 79 -6.47 2.61 -16.64
CA ASP A 79 -6.61 3.15 -18.02
C ASP A 79 -7.65 4.27 -18.12
N LYS A 80 -8.60 4.38 -17.18
CA LYS A 80 -9.60 5.47 -17.16
C LYS A 80 -9.03 6.84 -16.78
N PHE A 81 -7.82 6.89 -16.21
CA PHE A 81 -7.20 8.10 -15.70
C PHE A 81 -6.03 8.61 -16.56
N VAL A 82 -5.77 7.94 -17.69
CA VAL A 82 -4.72 8.29 -18.66
C VAL A 82 -5.33 8.97 -19.88
#